data_AF-A0A7V9DJC0-F1
#
_entry.id   AF-A0A7V9DJC0-F1
#
_cell.length_a   1.000
_cell.length_b   1.000
_cell.length_c   1.000
_cell.angle_alpha   90.00
_cell.angle_beta   90.00
_cell.angle_gamma   90.00
#
_symmetry.space_group_name_H-M   'P 1'
#
loop_
_entity.id
_entity.type
_entity.pdbx_description
1 polymer ?
#
loop_
_entity_poly.entity_id
_entity_poly.type
_entity_poly.pdbx_seq_one_letter_code
_entity_poly.pdbx_strand_id
1 'polypeptide(L)' 'MTQRIIPYLLYADVEAALEFLARAFGFEERLRYTGAAGYVNHAEMRLGDGIVFLGDPGDDYRNPKQLGQETVLMNVYV' A
#
# COMPACT_ATOMS: atom_id res chain seq x y z
N MET A 1 11.51 -18.35 -11.48
CA MET A 1 10.73 -17.50 -10.56
C MET A 1 9.37 -17.27 -11.19
N THR A 2 8.28 -17.35 -10.44
CA THR A 2 6.93 -17.10 -10.97
C THR A 2 6.67 -15.60 -10.98
N GLN A 3 6.27 -15.05 -12.12
CA GLN A 3 5.89 -13.65 -12.26
C GLN A 3 4.62 -13.36 -11.47
N ARG A 4 4.56 -12.22 -10.78
CA ARG A 4 3.42 -11.82 -9.93
C ARG A 4 3.00 -10.39 -10.24
N ILE A 5 1.69 -10.17 -10.23
CA ILE A 5 1.07 -8.86 -10.24
C ILE A 5 0.73 -8.52 -8.80
N ILE A 6 1.21 -7.37 -8.31
CA ILE A 6 1.05 -6.96 -6.91
C ILE A 6 0.23 -5.66 -6.89
N PRO A 7 -0.98 -5.66 -6.29
CA PRO A 7 -1.71 -4.42 -6.09
C PRO A 7 -0.91 -3.46 -5.22
N TYR A 8 -0.89 -2.20 -5.62
CA TYR A 8 -0.24 -1.14 -4.85
C TYR A 8 -1.32 -0.12 -4.45
N LEU A 9 -1.60 -0.08 -3.16
CA LEU A 9 -2.67 0.70 -2.58
C LEU A 9 -2.10 2.00 -2.02
N LEU A 10 -2.65 3.14 -2.44
CA LEU A 10 -2.20 4.44 -1.97
C LEU A 10 -3.14 4.97 -0.90
N TYR A 11 -2.59 5.29 0.28
CA TYR A 11 -3.32 5.80 1.43
C TYR A 11 -2.74 7.14 1.86
N ALA A 12 -3.62 8.10 2.18
CA ALA A 12 -3.20 9.39 2.73
C ALA A 12 -2.59 9.27 4.13
N ASP A 13 -2.95 8.20 4.85
CA ASP A 13 -2.33 7.82 6.12
C ASP A 13 -1.96 6.35 6.02
N VAL A 14 -0.73 6.09 5.59
CA VAL A 14 -0.22 4.73 5.40
C VAL A 14 -0.05 4.02 6.74
N GLU A 15 0.33 4.73 7.81
CA GLU A 15 0.48 4.12 9.14
C GLU A 15 -0.85 3.56 9.64
N ALA A 16 -1.91 4.37 9.58
CA ALA A 16 -3.25 3.94 9.96
C ALA A 16 -3.75 2.77 9.10
N ALA A 17 -3.40 2.77 7.81
CA ALA A 17 -3.75 1.66 6.91
C ALA A 17 -3.04 0.35 7.29
N LEU A 18 -1.75 0.40 7.63
CA LEU A 18 -0.98 -0.76 8.08
C LEU A 18 -1.56 -1.32 9.39
N GLU A 19 -1.83 -0.47 10.38
CA GLU A 19 -2.45 -0.90 11.65
C GLU A 19 -3.82 -1.55 11.41
N PHE A 20 -4.65 -0.92 10.57
CA PHE A 20 -5.97 -1.43 10.26
C PHE A 20 -5.91 -2.79 9.55
N LEU A 21 -5.06 -2.93 8.53
CA LEU A 21 -4.94 -4.19 7.78
C LEU A 21 -4.40 -5.32 8.65
N ALA A 22 -3.43 -5.03 9.52
CA ALA A 22 -2.92 -5.99 10.48
C ALA A 22 -4.03 -6.42 11.46
N ARG A 23 -4.73 -5.48 12.09
CA ARG A 23 -5.73 -5.77 13.14
C ARG A 23 -7.01 -6.40 12.58
N ALA A 24 -7.52 -5.90 11.46
CA ALA A 24 -8.83 -6.29 10.94
C ALA A 24 -8.78 -7.55 10.09
N PHE A 25 -7.67 -7.77 9.37
CA PHE A 25 -7.55 -8.85 8.38
C PHE A 25 -6.39 -9.81 8.66
N GLY A 26 -5.51 -9.50 9.62
CA GLY A 26 -4.37 -10.36 9.96
C GLY A 26 -3.21 -10.25 8.99
N PHE A 27 -3.06 -9.13 8.27
CA PHE A 27 -1.87 -8.90 7.46
C PHE A 27 -0.62 -8.79 8.32
N GLU A 28 0.48 -9.35 7.83
CA GLU A 28 1.80 -9.23 8.44
C GLU A 28 2.64 -8.23 7.64
N GLU A 29 3.17 -7.21 8.33
CA GLU A 29 4.14 -6.30 7.72
C GLU A 29 5.46 -7.04 7.44
N ARG A 30 5.97 -6.87 6.22
CA ARG A 30 7.19 -7.53 5.74
C ARG A 30 8.34 -6.57 5.59
N LEU A 31 8.04 -5.37 5.12
CA LEU A 31 9.01 -4.35 4.82
C LEU A 31 8.34 -2.97 4.93
N ARG A 32 9.12 -1.99 5.39
CA ARG A 32 8.72 -0.60 5.51
C ARG A 32 9.90 0.29 5.18
N TYR A 33 9.65 1.28 4.33
CA TYR A 33 10.49 2.43 4.14
C TYR A 33 9.79 3.65 4.70
N THR A 34 10.56 4.49 5.39
CA THR A 34 10.10 5.75 5.95
C THR A 34 10.92 6.88 5.33
N GLY A 35 10.23 7.88 4.79
CA GLY A 35 10.85 9.07 4.21
C GLY A 35 11.48 9.96 5.29
N ALA A 36 12.28 10.94 4.87
CA ALA A 36 13.01 11.84 5.77
C ALA A 36 12.10 12.66 6.72
N ALA A 37 10.83 12.88 6.33
CA ALA A 37 9.83 13.58 7.15
C ALA A 37 9.01 12.65 8.05
N GLY A 38 9.36 11.37 8.14
CA GLY A 38 8.71 10.41 9.06
C GLY A 38 7.46 9.70 8.53
N TYR A 39 6.99 10.04 7.32
CA TYR A 39 5.89 9.32 6.69
C TYR A 39 6.36 8.03 6.00
N VAL A 40 5.50 7.02 5.94
CA VAL A 40 5.79 5.76 5.24
C VAL A 40 5.63 5.97 3.73
N ASN A 41 6.73 5.97 2.99
CA ASN A 41 6.70 6.12 1.54
C ASN A 41 6.36 4.81 0.83
N HIS A 42 6.77 3.68 1.40
CA HIS A 42 6.49 2.36 0.88
C HIS A 42 6.42 1.33 2.01
N ALA A 43 5.45 0.41 1.92
CA ALA A 43 5.38 -0.74 2.79
C ALA A 43 4.85 -1.96 2.02
N GLU A 44 5.23 -3.14 2.51
CA GLU A 44 4.77 -4.42 1.99
C GLU A 44 4.06 -5.19 3.09
N MET A 45 2.87 -5.68 2.80
CA MET A 45 2.11 -6.54 3.71
C MET A 45 1.77 -7.88 3.06
N ARG A 46 1.81 -8.94 3.86
CA ARG A 46 1.50 -10.32 3.45
C ARG A 46 0.23 -10.83 4.12
N LEU A 47 -0.59 -11.55 3.38
CA LEU A 47 -1.67 -12.38 3.91
C LEU A 47 -1.67 -13.73 3.20
N GLY A 48 -1.32 -14.81 3.92
CA GLY A 48 -1.07 -16.11 3.32
C GLY A 48 0.05 -16.05 2.28
N ASP A 49 -0.27 -16.43 1.03
CA ASP A 49 0.65 -16.36 -0.11
C ASP A 49 0.54 -15.04 -0.90
N GLY A 50 -0.43 -14.19 -0.55
CA GLY A 50 -0.66 -12.90 -1.18
C GLY A 50 0.22 -11.79 -0.60
N ILE A 51 0.57 -10.83 -1.44
CA ILE A 51 1.30 -9.62 -1.05
C ILE A 51 0.55 -8.41 -1.62
N VAL A 52 0.48 -7.35 -0.83
CA VAL A 52 0.04 -6.02 -1.26
C VAL A 52 1.09 -5.01 -0.89
N PHE A 53 1.24 -4.00 -1.73
CA PHE A 53 2.10 -2.86 -1.46
C PHE A 53 1.25 -1.67 -1.05
N LEU A 54 1.82 -0.84 -0.19
CA LEU A 54 1.21 0.39 0.29
C LEU A 54 2.18 1.55 0.14
N GLY A 55 1.65 2.75 0.00
CA GLY A 55 2.47 3.95 -0.03
C GLY A 55 1.65 5.21 0.03
N ASP A 56 2.36 6.30 0.26
CA ASP A 56 1.79 7.64 0.27
C ASP A 56 1.58 8.12 -1.19
N PRO A 57 0.43 8.74 -1.50
CA PRO A 57 0.14 9.22 -2.84
C PRO A 57 0.99 10.40 -3.33
N GLY A 58 1.73 11.07 -2.43
CA GLY A 58 2.34 12.36 -2.72
C GLY A 58 1.31 13.41 -3.13
N ASP A 59 1.74 14.43 -3.86
CA ASP A 59 0.86 15.51 -4.32
C ASP A 59 0.06 15.16 -5.60
N ASP A 60 0.50 14.15 -6.35
CA ASP A 60 -0.02 13.86 -7.69
C ASP A 60 -1.21 12.87 -7.68
N TYR A 61 -1.22 11.90 -6.75
CA TYR A 61 -2.31 10.92 -6.70
C TYR A 61 -3.46 11.40 -5.82
N ARG A 62 -4.67 11.36 -6.38
CA ARG A 62 -5.91 11.70 -5.67
C ARG A 62 -6.69 10.43 -5.38
N ASN A 63 -7.07 10.24 -4.13
CA ASN A 63 -7.83 9.06 -3.72
C ASN A 63 -9.29 9.09 -4.23
N PRO A 64 -10.03 7.96 -4.18
CA PRO A 64 -11.42 7.91 -4.63
C PRO A 64 -12.33 8.98 -4.03
N LYS A 65 -12.13 9.31 -2.75
CA LYS A 65 -12.91 10.33 -2.05
C LYS A 65 -12.68 11.73 -2.63
N GLN A 66 -11.47 12.02 -3.10
CA GLN A 66 -11.14 13.30 -3.75
C GLN A 66 -11.55 13.35 -5.23
N LEU A 67 -11.54 12.20 -5.93
CA LEU A 67 -11.90 12.14 -7.36
C LEU A 67 -13.40 11.92 -7.61
N GLY A 68 -14.13 11.36 -6.64
CA GLY A 68 -15.50 10.90 -6.83
C GLY A 68 -15.61 9.69 -7.77
N GLN A 69 -14.54 8.89 -7.89
CA GLN A 69 -14.42 7.75 -8.81
C GLN A 69 -13.68 6.59 -8.14
N GLU A 70 -13.81 5.38 -8.67
CA GLU A 70 -12.98 4.23 -8.27
C GLU A 70 -11.56 4.38 -8.83
N THR A 71 -10.54 4.09 -8.02
CA THR A 71 -9.13 4.13 -8.44
C THR A 71 -8.45 2.81 -8.13
N VAL A 72 -7.59 2.34 -9.06
CA VAL A 72 -6.75 1.16 -8.88
C VAL A 72 -5.37 1.47 -9.43
N LEU A 73 -4.32 1.13 -8.67
CA LEU A 73 -2.93 1.15 -9.14
C LEU A 73 -2.35 -0.26 -9.02
N MET A 74 -1.72 -0.72 -10.10
CA MET A 74 -1.21 -2.09 -10.23
C MET A 74 0.29 -2.05 -10.51
N ASN A 75 1.06 -2.78 -9.70
CA ASN A 75 2.49 -2.93 -9.89
C ASN A 75 2.80 -4.28 -10.58
N VAL A 76 3.67 -4.25 -11.59
CA VAL A 76 4.09 -5.42 -12.35
C VAL A 76 5.62 -5.51 -12.30
N TYR A 77 6.13 -6.56 -11.66
CA TYR A 77 7.55 -6.92 -11.74
C TYR A 77 7.74 -7.86 -12.94
N VAL A 78 8.69 -7.52 -13.80
CA VAL A 78 9.18 -8.34 -14.93
C VAL A 78 10.58 -8.85 -14.64
#